data_AF-A0A962D8J7-F1
#
_entry.id   AF-A0A962D8J7-F1
#
_cell.length_a   1.000
_cell.length_b   1.000
_cell.length_c   1.000
_cell.angle_alpha   90.00
_cell.angle_beta   90.00
_cell.angle_gamma   90.00
#
_symmetry.space_group_name_H-M   'P 1'
#
loop_
_entity.id
_entity.type
_entity.pdbx_description
1 polymer ?
#
loop_
_entity_poly.entity_id
_entity_poly.type
_entity_poly.pdbx_seq_one_letter_code
_entity_poly.pdbx_strand_id
1 'polypeptide(L)'
;NPEADWGRHTLQALQFGLHALDLAFPEQAPFTPDNTVIIGLGISNGGGALLRAAEADQEGWFDAVIAGEPNIVAPGSAPLIEYTMQAALYQPCAWLALPNGPALAAPEQLRAAALQRCASLHAAGLLSASKPDDQAAEALSRLQAGGWEPAALSQMGVLMAIDVWRTVLATYLQAYAQADVYTPQCGYRFAVLGPERQPLAASAAARAAWWTDASGVPPSAGVALLDGLANGADPALPGLLCAREQIQRPEVRAAIEATRGTARPQSSRVAIVHGQADGLIPMAFSSRPYARAANAQGHVVRLYEMAHVQHFDAFLGLPPVTPGHLPLLPYLFQAADFAWQSILDGSDLPPDQVIANRPRGAAVMLEPEHLGSISY
;
A
#
# COMPACT_ATOMS: atom_id res chain seq x y z
N ASN A 1 13.10 12.42 2.56
CA ASN A 1 11.84 12.14 1.85
C ASN A 1 12.12 11.53 0.47
N PRO A 2 12.42 10.22 0.37
CA PRO A 2 12.71 9.57 -0.90
C PRO A 2 11.48 9.45 -1.82
N GLU A 3 10.26 9.47 -1.27
CA GLU A 3 9.01 9.35 -2.01
C GLU A 3 8.79 10.48 -3.02
N ALA A 4 9.16 11.72 -2.64
CA ALA A 4 9.07 12.87 -3.54
C ALA A 4 9.92 12.70 -4.81
N ASP A 5 10.97 11.88 -4.75
CA ASP A 5 11.90 11.63 -5.85
C ASP A 5 11.66 10.29 -6.56
N TRP A 6 10.62 9.53 -6.21
CA TRP A 6 10.38 8.19 -6.77
C TRP A 6 10.35 8.18 -8.30
N GLY A 7 9.65 9.13 -8.93
CA GLY A 7 9.60 9.20 -10.39
C GLY A 7 10.99 9.40 -11.02
N ARG A 8 11.81 10.29 -10.44
CA ARG A 8 13.19 10.53 -10.89
C ARG A 8 14.06 9.29 -10.72
N HIS A 9 13.99 8.64 -9.55
CA HIS A 9 14.80 7.44 -9.28
C HIS A 9 14.40 6.26 -10.18
N THR A 10 13.12 6.11 -10.52
CA THR A 10 12.66 5.10 -11.47
C THR A 10 13.18 5.36 -12.89
N LEU A 11 13.17 6.61 -13.35
CA LEU A 11 13.77 6.98 -14.64
C LEU A 11 15.29 6.73 -14.67
N GLN A 12 16.00 7.03 -13.58
CA GLN A 12 17.43 6.70 -13.45
C GLN A 12 17.67 5.18 -13.43
N ALA A 13 16.78 4.40 -12.81
CA ALA A 13 16.86 2.94 -12.82
C ALA A 13 16.65 2.37 -14.22
N LEU A 14 15.74 2.95 -15.03
CA LEU A 14 15.57 2.62 -16.44
C LEU A 14 16.87 2.88 -17.22
N GLN A 15 17.46 4.07 -17.09
CA GLN A 15 18.72 4.41 -17.76
C GLN A 15 19.86 3.45 -17.36
N PHE A 16 19.94 3.12 -16.06
CA PHE A 16 20.89 2.13 -15.57
C PHE A 16 20.64 0.76 -16.18
N GLY A 17 19.37 0.36 -16.36
CA GLY A 17 19.00 -0.88 -17.05
C GLY A 17 19.48 -0.93 -18.50
N LEU A 18 19.29 0.14 -19.27
CA LEU A 18 19.80 0.23 -20.65
C LEU A 18 21.33 0.13 -20.68
N HIS A 19 22.01 0.83 -19.77
CA HIS A 19 23.47 0.73 -19.65
C HIS A 19 23.93 -0.70 -19.26
N ALA A 20 23.20 -1.37 -18.38
CA ALA A 20 23.50 -2.76 -18.03
C ALA A 20 23.34 -3.71 -19.23
N LEU A 21 22.36 -3.44 -20.11
CA LEU A 21 22.21 -4.16 -21.38
C LEU A 21 23.38 -3.91 -22.33
N ASP A 22 23.86 -2.67 -22.46
CA ASP A 22 25.06 -2.35 -23.25
C ASP A 22 26.28 -3.17 -22.80
N LEU A 23 26.46 -3.29 -21.48
CA LEU A 23 27.57 -4.05 -20.90
C LEU A 23 27.41 -5.56 -21.11
N ALA A 24 26.18 -6.08 -21.05
CA ALA A 24 25.91 -7.50 -21.20
C ALA A 24 25.92 -7.95 -22.67
N PHE A 25 25.52 -7.08 -23.60
CA PHE A 25 25.38 -7.38 -25.03
C PHE A 25 26.09 -6.33 -25.90
N PRO A 26 27.43 -6.21 -25.82
CA PRO A 26 28.17 -5.13 -26.47
C PRO A 26 28.09 -5.13 -28.00
N GLU A 27 27.78 -6.27 -28.63
CA GLU A 27 27.58 -6.38 -30.08
C GLU A 27 26.21 -5.85 -30.55
N GLN A 28 25.23 -5.74 -29.65
CA GLN A 28 23.88 -5.22 -29.92
C GLN A 28 23.69 -3.79 -29.42
N ALA A 29 24.63 -3.28 -28.63
CA ALA A 29 24.66 -1.92 -28.13
C ALA A 29 24.74 -0.88 -29.30
N PRO A 30 24.23 0.35 -29.11
CA PRO A 30 23.64 0.86 -27.87
C PRO A 30 22.16 0.48 -27.72
N PHE A 31 21.74 0.17 -26.49
CA PHE A 31 20.34 0.13 -26.09
C PHE A 31 19.90 1.54 -25.67
N THR A 32 18.86 2.04 -26.31
CA THR A 32 18.30 3.39 -26.12
C THR A 32 16.78 3.29 -26.06
N PRO A 33 16.07 4.29 -25.50
CA PRO A 33 14.62 4.31 -25.55
C PRO A 33 14.06 4.22 -26.98
N ASP A 34 14.75 4.79 -27.98
CA ASP A 34 14.29 4.79 -29.38
C ASP A 34 14.36 3.42 -30.07
N ASN A 35 15.14 2.47 -29.55
CA ASN A 35 15.36 1.16 -30.17
C ASN A 35 15.05 -0.02 -29.25
N THR A 36 14.50 0.24 -28.07
CA THR A 36 14.21 -0.76 -27.04
C THR A 36 12.77 -0.59 -26.59
N VAL A 37 11.97 -1.66 -26.62
CA VAL A 37 10.63 -1.63 -26.03
C VAL A 37 10.74 -1.63 -24.51
N ILE A 38 10.17 -0.62 -23.85
CA ILE A 38 10.24 -0.41 -22.41
C ILE A 38 8.83 -0.44 -21.83
N ILE A 39 8.50 -1.55 -21.16
CA ILE A 39 7.28 -1.68 -20.38
C ILE A 39 7.61 -1.55 -18.90
N GLY A 40 7.06 -0.53 -18.26
CA GLY A 40 7.10 -0.38 -16.81
C GLY A 40 6.08 -1.29 -16.14
N LEU A 41 6.51 -2.07 -15.15
CA LEU A 41 5.64 -2.90 -14.31
C LEU A 41 6.03 -2.72 -12.83
N GLY A 42 5.08 -2.37 -11.98
CA GLY A 42 5.34 -2.19 -10.55
C GLY A 42 4.10 -2.33 -9.68
N ILE A 43 4.28 -2.73 -8.42
CA ILE A 43 3.18 -2.94 -7.45
C ILE A 43 3.39 -2.04 -6.22
N SER A 44 2.31 -1.59 -5.58
CA SER A 44 2.37 -0.85 -4.31
C SER A 44 3.21 0.43 -4.45
N ASN A 45 4.25 0.62 -3.64
CA ASN A 45 5.20 1.73 -3.81
C ASN A 45 5.87 1.74 -5.19
N GLY A 46 6.19 0.57 -5.75
CA GLY A 46 6.75 0.46 -7.10
C GLY A 46 5.77 0.91 -8.18
N GLY A 47 4.48 0.59 -8.01
CA GLY A 47 3.42 1.07 -8.90
C GLY A 47 3.23 2.59 -8.82
N GLY A 48 3.26 3.15 -7.60
CA GLY A 48 3.23 4.60 -7.38
C GLY A 48 4.45 5.31 -7.97
N ALA A 49 5.64 4.76 -7.75
CA ALA A 49 6.89 5.27 -8.32
C ALA A 49 6.87 5.24 -9.86
N LEU A 50 6.30 4.20 -10.45
CA LEU A 50 6.17 4.07 -11.89
C LEU A 50 5.18 5.08 -12.48
N LEU A 51 4.04 5.32 -11.85
CA LEU A 51 3.12 6.38 -12.28
C LEU A 51 3.79 7.76 -12.17
N ARG A 52 4.53 8.05 -11.09
CA ARG A 52 5.32 9.28 -10.96
C ARG A 52 6.43 9.39 -12.02
N ALA A 53 7.02 8.28 -12.43
CA ALA A 53 7.99 8.24 -13.51
C ALA A 53 7.33 8.56 -14.86
N ALA A 54 6.18 7.96 -15.12
CA ALA A 54 5.38 8.23 -16.31
C ALA A 54 4.96 9.71 -16.42
N GLU A 55 4.70 10.39 -15.29
CA GLU A 55 4.46 11.84 -15.28
C GLU A 55 5.72 12.67 -15.61
N ALA A 56 6.89 12.21 -15.15
CA ALA A 56 8.16 12.89 -15.31
C ALA A 56 8.85 12.61 -16.67
N ASP A 57 8.39 11.59 -17.39
CA ASP A 57 8.95 11.09 -18.65
C ASP A 57 8.67 12.01 -19.85
N GLN A 58 9.26 13.20 -19.86
CA GLN A 58 9.08 14.20 -20.92
C GLN A 58 9.66 13.77 -22.28
N GLU A 59 10.55 12.77 -22.27
CA GLU A 59 11.21 12.23 -23.46
C GLU A 59 10.46 11.02 -24.04
N GLY A 60 9.45 10.49 -23.35
CA GLY A 60 8.62 9.39 -23.83
C GLY A 60 9.34 8.04 -23.85
N TRP A 61 10.15 7.75 -22.83
CA TRP A 61 10.89 6.49 -22.70
C TRP A 61 10.00 5.27 -22.43
N PHE A 62 8.80 5.43 -21.85
CA PHE A 62 7.90 4.29 -21.60
C PHE A 62 6.90 4.06 -22.74
N ASP A 63 7.00 2.90 -23.39
CA ASP A 63 5.99 2.44 -24.35
C ASP A 63 4.66 2.06 -23.67
N ALA A 64 4.75 1.53 -22.44
CA ALA A 64 3.59 1.26 -21.60
C ALA A 64 3.94 1.25 -20.10
N VAL A 65 2.94 1.53 -19.27
CA VAL A 65 3.05 1.60 -17.80
C VAL A 65 1.89 0.83 -17.17
N ILE A 66 2.21 -0.23 -16.43
CA ILE A 66 1.23 -1.07 -15.74
C ILE A 66 1.51 -1.03 -14.23
N ALA A 67 0.60 -0.39 -13.49
CA ALA A 67 0.74 -0.18 -12.05
C ALA A 67 -0.27 -1.04 -11.27
N GLY A 68 0.24 -1.99 -10.49
CA GLY A 68 -0.54 -2.78 -9.53
C GLY A 68 -0.70 -2.04 -8.20
N GLU A 69 -1.92 -1.91 -7.69
CA GLU A 69 -2.22 -1.38 -6.34
C GLU A 69 -1.37 -0.17 -5.92
N PRO A 70 -1.21 0.86 -6.79
CA PRO A 70 -0.17 1.86 -6.62
C PRO A 70 -0.40 2.73 -5.37
N ASN A 71 0.65 2.89 -4.56
CA ASN A 71 0.71 3.95 -3.56
C ASN A 71 0.98 5.29 -4.25
N ILE A 72 -0.08 5.87 -4.80
CA ILE A 72 -0.05 7.14 -5.53
C ILE A 72 -1.00 8.14 -4.88
N VAL A 73 -0.52 9.36 -4.65
CA VAL A 73 -1.32 10.46 -4.12
C VAL A 73 -1.75 11.35 -5.27
N ALA A 74 -3.03 11.30 -5.64
CA ALA A 74 -3.59 12.10 -6.72
C ALA A 74 -3.80 13.58 -6.31
N PRO A 75 -4.00 14.49 -7.27
CA PRO A 75 -4.46 15.85 -6.99
C PRO A 75 -5.70 15.87 -6.08
N GLY A 76 -5.61 16.52 -4.92
CA GLY A 76 -6.73 16.65 -3.98
C GLY A 76 -7.12 15.38 -3.21
N SER A 77 -6.40 14.26 -3.34
CA SER A 77 -6.65 13.06 -2.54
C SER A 77 -5.86 13.04 -1.22
N ALA A 78 -6.32 12.25 -0.26
CA ALA A 78 -5.63 12.04 1.00
C ALA A 78 -4.36 11.19 0.79
N PRO A 79 -3.18 11.63 1.27
CA PRO A 79 -1.94 10.86 1.20
C PRO A 79 -1.95 9.67 2.17
N LEU A 80 -1.09 8.67 1.91
CA LEU A 80 -0.97 7.43 2.70
C LEU A 80 -0.93 7.67 4.20
N ILE A 81 -0.09 8.60 4.65
CA ILE A 81 0.09 8.85 6.07
C ILE A 81 -1.19 9.35 6.77
N GLU A 82 -2.08 10.05 6.06
CA GLU A 82 -3.33 10.56 6.64
C GLU A 82 -4.35 9.45 6.88
N TYR A 83 -4.61 8.60 5.88
CA TYR A 83 -5.55 7.49 6.08
C TYR A 83 -4.94 6.37 6.94
N THR A 84 -3.62 6.18 6.90
CA THR A 84 -2.89 5.31 7.85
C THR A 84 -3.08 5.80 9.29
N MET A 85 -3.02 7.12 9.52
CA MET A 85 -3.27 7.70 10.85
C MET A 85 -4.71 7.45 11.32
N GLN A 86 -5.68 7.60 10.42
CA GLN A 86 -7.08 7.25 10.73
C GLN A 86 -7.22 5.76 11.06
N ALA A 87 -6.63 4.88 10.25
CA ALA A 87 -6.69 3.44 10.44
C ALA A 87 -6.06 3.01 11.77
N ALA A 88 -4.86 3.52 12.07
CA ALA A 88 -4.13 3.21 13.30
C ALA A 88 -4.89 3.61 14.57
N LEU A 89 -5.67 4.69 14.51
CA LEU A 89 -6.52 5.14 15.62
C LEU A 89 -7.78 4.30 15.71
N TYR A 90 -8.56 4.23 14.62
CA TYR A 90 -9.96 3.79 14.68
C TYR A 90 -10.18 2.32 14.35
N GLN A 91 -9.38 1.68 13.49
CA GLN A 91 -9.61 0.27 13.12
C GLN A 91 -9.63 -0.66 14.33
N PRO A 92 -8.75 -0.52 15.35
CA PRO A 92 -8.80 -1.42 16.49
C PRO A 92 -10.09 -1.32 17.31
N CYS A 93 -10.76 -0.16 17.35
CA CYS A 93 -12.08 -0.04 17.96
C CYS A 93 -13.20 -0.48 17.00
N ALA A 94 -13.13 -0.07 15.74
CA ALA A 94 -14.11 -0.38 14.69
C ALA A 94 -14.23 -1.88 14.39
N TRP A 95 -13.16 -2.65 14.62
CA TRP A 95 -13.15 -4.11 14.43
C TRP A 95 -14.25 -4.81 15.24
N LEU A 96 -14.64 -4.28 16.41
CA LEU A 96 -15.75 -4.83 17.21
C LEU A 96 -17.11 -4.74 16.51
N ALA A 97 -17.28 -3.79 15.57
CA ALA A 97 -18.48 -3.66 14.75
C ALA A 97 -18.45 -4.57 13.49
N LEU A 98 -17.32 -5.24 13.22
CA LEU A 98 -17.12 -6.14 12.07
C LEU A 98 -16.53 -7.50 12.51
N PRO A 99 -17.21 -8.26 13.40
CA PRO A 99 -16.63 -9.43 14.07
C PRO A 99 -16.33 -10.63 13.16
N ASN A 100 -16.85 -10.64 11.92
CA ASN A 100 -16.75 -11.79 11.01
C ASN A 100 -15.59 -11.68 10.00
N GLY A 101 -14.75 -10.65 10.10
CA GLY A 101 -13.59 -10.50 9.22
C GLY A 101 -12.46 -11.49 9.53
N PRO A 102 -11.56 -11.78 8.58
CA PRO A 102 -10.35 -12.55 8.82
C PRO A 102 -9.49 -11.93 9.94
N ALA A 103 -8.97 -12.79 10.83
CA ALA A 103 -8.07 -12.40 11.90
C ALA A 103 -7.00 -13.48 12.12
N LEU A 104 -5.76 -13.05 12.37
CA LEU A 104 -4.62 -13.96 12.62
C LEU A 104 -4.35 -14.21 14.10
N ALA A 105 -4.96 -13.44 15.00
CA ALA A 105 -4.80 -13.61 16.44
C ALA A 105 -6.08 -14.17 17.09
N ALA A 106 -5.92 -14.73 18.29
CA ALA A 106 -7.03 -15.29 19.05
C ALA A 106 -8.11 -14.21 19.29
N PRO A 107 -9.40 -14.48 18.96
CA PRO A 107 -10.45 -13.46 19.00
C PRO A 107 -10.60 -12.77 20.36
N GLU A 108 -10.36 -13.49 21.46
CA GLU A 108 -10.53 -12.94 22.82
C GLU A 108 -9.48 -11.87 23.18
N GLN A 109 -8.21 -12.09 22.82
CA GLN A 109 -7.14 -11.14 23.08
C GLN A 109 -7.32 -9.86 22.24
N LEU A 110 -7.69 -10.04 20.97
CA LEU A 110 -8.04 -8.92 20.08
C LEU A 110 -9.23 -8.13 20.63
N ARG A 111 -10.26 -8.81 21.13
CA ARG A 111 -11.46 -8.17 21.70
C ARG A 111 -11.13 -7.32 22.93
N ALA A 112 -10.32 -7.82 23.87
CA ALA A 112 -9.93 -7.07 25.06
C ALA A 112 -9.14 -5.79 24.69
N ALA A 113 -8.17 -5.91 23.78
CA ALA A 113 -7.40 -4.77 23.29
C ALA A 113 -8.29 -3.76 22.53
N ALA A 114 -9.24 -4.23 21.74
CA ALA A 114 -10.19 -3.40 21.00
C ALA A 114 -11.12 -2.61 21.93
N LEU A 115 -11.67 -3.25 22.96
CA LEU A 115 -12.48 -2.59 23.99
C LEU A 115 -11.68 -1.50 24.72
N GLN A 116 -10.43 -1.82 25.06
CA GLN A 116 -9.53 -0.86 25.68
C GLN A 116 -9.21 0.32 24.74
N ARG A 117 -9.01 0.06 23.44
CA ARG A 117 -8.85 1.15 22.45
C ARG A 117 -10.10 2.03 22.39
N CYS A 118 -11.30 1.46 22.32
CA CYS A 118 -12.54 2.25 22.29
C CYS A 118 -12.66 3.18 23.51
N ALA A 119 -12.42 2.65 24.72
CA ALA A 119 -12.43 3.43 25.95
C ALA A 119 -11.36 4.54 25.93
N SER A 120 -10.16 4.24 25.43
CA SER A 120 -9.05 5.20 25.37
C SER A 120 -9.29 6.32 24.37
N LEU A 121 -9.89 6.01 23.21
CA LEU A 121 -10.30 7.02 22.23
C LEU A 121 -11.42 7.93 22.78
N HIS A 122 -12.38 7.37 23.53
CA HIS A 122 -13.39 8.16 24.22
C HIS A 122 -12.79 9.09 25.27
N ALA A 123 -11.91 8.57 26.13
CA ALA A 123 -11.22 9.36 27.14
C ALA A 123 -10.36 10.48 26.53
N ALA A 124 -9.80 10.26 25.33
CA ALA A 124 -9.07 11.26 24.56
C ALA A 124 -9.96 12.23 23.77
N GLY A 125 -11.30 12.12 23.88
CA GLY A 125 -12.25 12.97 23.16
C GLY A 125 -12.33 12.71 21.65
N LEU A 126 -11.79 11.57 21.19
CA LEU A 126 -11.82 11.16 19.78
C LEU A 126 -13.09 10.39 19.41
N LEU A 127 -13.77 9.82 20.40
CA LEU A 127 -15.11 9.25 20.29
C LEU A 127 -16.04 9.91 21.30
N SER A 128 -17.27 10.22 20.88
CA SER A 128 -18.28 10.83 21.75
C SER A 128 -19.10 9.77 22.51
N ALA A 129 -19.29 8.60 21.89
CA ALA A 129 -20.03 7.49 22.49
C ALA A 129 -19.35 6.96 23.77
N SER A 130 -20.15 6.59 24.75
CA SER A 130 -19.69 6.10 26.06
C SER A 130 -19.86 4.60 26.26
N LYS A 131 -20.67 3.93 25.42
CA LYS A 131 -20.88 2.47 25.47
C LYS A 131 -19.98 1.77 24.44
N PRO A 132 -19.42 0.58 24.74
CA PRO A 132 -18.51 -0.10 23.83
C PRO A 132 -19.06 -0.35 22.42
N ASP A 133 -20.31 -0.83 22.29
CA ASP A 133 -20.90 -1.12 20.98
C ASP A 133 -21.11 0.18 20.16
N ASP A 134 -21.55 1.25 20.84
CA ASP A 134 -21.73 2.57 20.22
C ASP A 134 -20.38 3.21 19.83
N GLN A 135 -19.32 2.98 20.62
CA GLN A 135 -17.95 3.42 20.32
C GLN A 135 -17.40 2.70 19.08
N ALA A 136 -17.60 1.39 18.99
CA ALA A 136 -17.19 0.60 17.83
C ALA A 136 -17.91 1.06 16.56
N ALA A 137 -19.23 1.30 16.65
CA ALA A 137 -20.03 1.83 15.55
C ALA A 137 -19.59 3.25 15.15
N GLU A 138 -19.30 4.14 16.11
CA GLU A 138 -18.78 5.48 15.84
C GLU A 138 -17.40 5.42 15.17
N ALA A 139 -16.49 4.55 15.65
CA ALA A 139 -15.17 4.38 15.06
C ALA A 139 -15.25 3.87 13.61
N LEU A 140 -16.14 2.91 13.33
CA LEU A 140 -16.41 2.43 11.97
C LEU A 140 -16.99 3.56 11.09
N SER A 141 -17.95 4.31 11.62
CA SER A 141 -18.56 5.45 10.92
C SER A 141 -17.51 6.53 10.58
N ARG A 142 -16.55 6.80 11.49
CA ARG A 142 -15.45 7.74 11.22
C ARG A 142 -14.55 7.26 10.08
N LEU A 143 -14.22 5.97 10.02
CA LEU A 143 -13.47 5.40 8.89
C LEU A 143 -14.25 5.54 7.57
N GLN A 144 -15.54 5.18 7.58
CA GLN A 144 -16.38 5.28 6.39
C GLN A 144 -16.56 6.73 5.91
N ALA A 145 -16.78 7.67 6.84
CA ALA A 145 -16.82 9.10 6.55
C ALA A 145 -15.49 9.63 6.02
N GLY A 146 -14.37 9.01 6.42
CA GLY A 146 -13.04 9.27 5.89
C GLY A 146 -12.77 8.69 4.51
N GLY A 147 -13.71 7.91 3.93
CA GLY A 147 -13.60 7.33 2.58
C GLY A 147 -13.25 5.84 2.56
N TRP A 148 -13.15 5.17 3.72
CA TRP A 148 -12.88 3.74 3.77
C TRP A 148 -14.07 2.92 3.30
N GLU A 149 -13.86 2.09 2.28
CA GLU A 149 -14.90 1.23 1.73
C GLU A 149 -15.01 -0.09 2.51
N PRO A 150 -16.23 -0.69 2.61
CA PRO A 150 -16.43 -1.95 3.32
C PRO A 150 -15.50 -3.08 2.87
N ALA A 151 -15.20 -3.15 1.56
CA ALA A 151 -14.30 -4.16 1.01
C ALA A 151 -12.87 -4.02 1.53
N ALA A 152 -12.29 -2.81 1.53
CA ALA A 152 -10.98 -2.52 2.11
C ALA A 152 -10.93 -2.77 3.63
N LEU A 153 -12.05 -2.50 4.32
CA LEU A 153 -12.20 -2.72 5.76
C LEU A 153 -12.33 -4.19 6.15
N SER A 154 -12.56 -5.10 5.19
CA SER A 154 -12.70 -6.53 5.49
C SER A 154 -11.43 -7.15 6.10
N GLN A 155 -10.25 -6.59 5.82
CA GLN A 155 -8.95 -7.12 6.26
C GLN A 155 -8.42 -6.55 7.58
N MET A 156 -9.18 -5.72 8.30
CA MET A 156 -8.72 -5.06 9.54
C MET A 156 -8.03 -6.03 10.52
N GLY A 157 -8.63 -7.19 10.77
CA GLY A 157 -8.11 -8.16 11.75
C GLY A 157 -6.74 -8.72 11.38
N VAL A 158 -6.47 -8.89 10.09
CA VAL A 158 -5.16 -9.33 9.57
C VAL A 158 -4.14 -8.20 9.71
N LEU A 159 -4.49 -7.00 9.24
CA LEU A 159 -3.60 -5.83 9.24
C LEU A 159 -3.21 -5.37 10.65
N MET A 160 -4.14 -5.45 11.60
CA MET A 160 -3.87 -5.17 13.01
C MET A 160 -2.95 -6.21 13.64
N ALA A 161 -3.13 -7.50 13.32
CA ALA A 161 -2.33 -8.58 13.90
C ALA A 161 -0.84 -8.46 13.53
N ILE A 162 -0.54 -7.88 12.37
CA ILE A 162 0.83 -7.59 11.92
C ILE A 162 1.28 -6.15 12.20
N ASP A 163 0.50 -5.36 12.94
CA ASP A 163 0.86 -3.99 13.34
C ASP A 163 1.18 -3.03 12.17
N VAL A 164 0.59 -3.27 10.99
CA VAL A 164 0.98 -2.59 9.75
C VAL A 164 0.86 -1.07 9.87
N TRP A 165 -0.21 -0.59 10.52
CA TRP A 165 -0.50 0.84 10.59
C TRP A 165 0.54 1.62 11.37
N ARG A 166 0.99 1.10 12.51
CA ARG A 166 2.04 1.78 13.28
C ARG A 166 3.40 1.71 12.59
N THR A 167 3.71 0.59 11.95
CA THR A 167 4.94 0.48 11.15
C THR A 167 4.96 1.46 9.99
N VAL A 168 3.86 1.56 9.23
CA VAL A 168 3.74 2.50 8.11
C VAL A 168 3.82 3.94 8.62
N LEU A 169 3.11 4.28 9.70
CA LEU A 169 3.24 5.61 10.33
C LEU A 169 4.68 5.92 10.72
N ALA A 170 5.36 5.00 11.41
CA ALA A 170 6.74 5.19 11.85
C ALA A 170 7.68 5.46 10.66
N THR A 171 7.59 4.65 9.60
CA THR A 171 8.44 4.77 8.41
C THR A 171 8.20 6.08 7.67
N TYR A 172 6.95 6.41 7.37
CA TYR A 172 6.63 7.61 6.58
C TYR A 172 6.80 8.89 7.38
N LEU A 173 6.45 8.89 8.68
CA LEU A 173 6.67 10.06 9.54
C LEU A 173 8.17 10.38 9.67
N GLN A 174 9.02 9.38 9.85
CA GLN A 174 10.47 9.56 9.88
C GLN A 174 10.98 10.19 8.57
N ALA A 175 10.50 9.68 7.42
CA ALA A 175 10.91 10.14 6.10
C ALA A 175 10.46 11.58 5.78
N TYR A 176 9.23 11.94 6.19
CA TYR A 176 8.66 13.28 5.98
C TYR A 176 9.17 14.32 6.97
N ALA A 177 9.48 13.91 8.20
CA ALA A 177 10.22 14.74 9.15
C ALA A 177 11.68 14.97 8.72
N GLN A 178 12.17 14.22 7.72
CA GLN A 178 13.57 14.25 7.25
C GLN A 178 14.57 14.01 8.39
N ALA A 179 14.16 13.24 9.39
CA ALA A 179 14.95 12.98 10.57
C ALA A 179 15.88 11.78 10.36
N ASP A 180 17.06 11.82 10.96
CA ASP A 180 18.01 10.70 10.93
C ASP A 180 17.53 9.51 11.78
N VAL A 181 18.13 8.33 11.55
CA VAL A 181 17.78 7.08 12.26
C VAL A 181 18.03 7.10 13.77
N TYR A 182 18.78 8.09 14.27
CA TYR A 182 19.08 8.27 15.69
C TYR A 182 18.13 9.27 16.37
N THR A 183 17.27 9.93 15.59
CA THR A 183 16.27 10.91 16.03
C THR A 183 14.86 10.39 15.71
N PRO A 184 14.38 9.37 16.45
CA PRO A 184 13.12 8.72 16.17
C PRO A 184 11.94 9.66 16.40
N GLN A 185 11.05 9.73 15.40
CA GLN A 185 9.80 10.48 15.54
C GLN A 185 8.84 9.73 16.46
N CYS A 186 8.33 10.40 17.49
CA CYS A 186 7.40 9.84 18.47
C CYS A 186 7.89 8.55 19.16
N GLY A 187 9.21 8.40 19.30
CA GLY A 187 9.81 7.24 19.95
C GLY A 187 9.73 5.95 19.12
N TYR A 188 9.23 5.99 17.89
CA TYR A 188 9.18 4.82 17.01
C TYR A 188 10.56 4.44 16.49
N ARG A 189 10.94 3.18 16.68
CA ARG A 189 12.21 2.61 16.23
C ARG A 189 11.99 1.21 15.68
N PHE A 190 12.93 0.74 14.85
CA PHE A 190 12.96 -0.64 14.40
C PHE A 190 14.14 -1.37 15.02
N ALA A 191 13.92 -2.58 15.50
CA ALA A 191 14.97 -3.42 16.04
C ALA A 191 14.66 -4.89 15.81
N VAL A 192 15.71 -5.73 15.90
CA VAL A 192 15.52 -7.16 16.08
C VAL A 192 15.01 -7.38 17.49
N LEU A 193 13.87 -8.08 17.61
CA LEU A 193 13.27 -8.35 18.92
C LEU A 193 13.44 -9.82 19.31
N GLY A 194 13.77 -10.03 20.58
CA GLY A 194 13.73 -11.34 21.20
C GLY A 194 12.29 -11.80 21.50
N PRO A 195 12.12 -13.04 21.99
CA PRO A 195 10.82 -13.60 22.33
C PRO A 195 10.01 -12.77 23.33
N GLU A 196 10.68 -12.01 24.20
CA GLU A 196 10.06 -11.15 25.22
C GLU A 196 9.95 -9.68 24.74
N ARG A 197 10.09 -9.44 23.43
CA ARG A 197 10.06 -8.12 22.78
C ARG A 197 11.18 -7.16 23.23
N GLN A 198 12.24 -7.67 23.81
CA GLN A 198 13.45 -6.91 24.11
C GLN A 198 14.31 -6.71 22.84
N PRO A 199 14.96 -5.54 22.66
CA PRO A 199 15.89 -5.35 21.55
C PRO A 199 17.08 -6.30 21.68
N LEU A 200 17.47 -6.94 20.57
CA LEU A 200 18.64 -7.80 20.46
C LEU A 200 19.58 -7.32 19.37
N ALA A 201 20.86 -7.66 19.50
CA ALA A 201 21.82 -7.48 18.42
C ALA A 201 21.47 -8.44 17.26
N ALA A 202 21.41 -7.91 16.04
CA ALA A 202 21.16 -8.73 14.86
C ALA A 202 22.32 -9.70 14.59
N SER A 203 22.01 -10.96 14.30
CA SER A 203 23.00 -11.92 13.81
C SER A 203 23.40 -11.61 12.36
N ALA A 204 24.52 -12.17 11.88
CA ALA A 204 24.90 -12.03 10.46
C ALA A 204 23.84 -12.65 9.51
N ALA A 205 23.27 -13.79 9.90
CA ALA A 205 22.19 -14.44 9.16
C ALA A 205 20.92 -13.58 9.07
N ALA A 206 20.52 -12.95 10.19
CA ALA A 206 19.37 -12.04 10.19
C ALA A 206 19.60 -10.86 9.23
N ARG A 207 20.80 -10.24 9.26
CA ARG A 207 21.13 -9.15 8.34
C ARG A 207 21.11 -9.56 6.88
N ALA A 208 21.58 -10.77 6.56
CA ALA A 208 21.56 -11.28 5.19
C ALA A 208 20.12 -11.43 4.66
N ALA A 209 19.21 -11.92 5.50
CA ALA A 209 17.80 -12.09 5.14
C ALA A 209 17.05 -10.77 4.90
N TRP A 210 17.54 -9.64 5.42
CA TRP A 210 16.86 -8.34 5.24
C TRP A 210 16.83 -7.87 3.79
N TRP A 211 17.80 -8.28 2.97
CA TRP A 211 17.86 -7.88 1.57
C TRP A 211 17.07 -8.82 0.66
N THR A 212 17.03 -10.11 1.00
CA THR A 212 16.42 -11.16 0.16
C THR A 212 14.96 -11.42 0.50
N ASP A 213 14.61 -11.37 1.79
CA ASP A 213 13.34 -11.92 2.29
C ASP A 213 12.46 -10.89 3.01
N ALA A 214 12.99 -9.70 3.33
CA ALA A 214 12.18 -8.67 3.98
C ALA A 214 11.18 -8.04 3.00
N SER A 215 9.95 -7.85 3.46
CA SER A 215 8.87 -7.19 2.70
C SER A 215 9.01 -5.66 2.65
N GLY A 216 10.02 -5.09 3.30
CA GLY A 216 10.17 -3.63 3.49
C GLY A 216 9.22 -3.02 4.53
N VAL A 217 8.30 -3.80 5.11
CA VAL A 217 7.36 -3.37 6.15
C VAL A 217 7.44 -4.33 7.35
N PRO A 218 8.07 -3.93 8.46
CA PRO A 218 8.05 -4.71 9.71
C PRO A 218 6.63 -5.02 10.24
N PRO A 219 6.40 -6.19 10.87
CA PRO A 219 7.37 -7.21 11.23
C PRO A 219 7.81 -8.05 10.03
N SER A 220 9.12 -8.14 9.80
CA SER A 220 9.68 -8.93 8.71
C SER A 220 11.15 -9.25 8.97
N ALA A 221 11.59 -10.45 8.62
CA ALA A 221 12.97 -10.92 8.79
C ALA A 221 13.58 -10.62 10.18
N GLY A 222 12.78 -10.80 11.24
CA GLY A 222 13.16 -10.59 12.64
C GLY A 222 13.14 -9.14 13.13
N VAL A 223 12.90 -8.16 12.25
CA VAL A 223 12.76 -6.74 12.61
C VAL A 223 11.30 -6.45 12.95
N ALA A 224 11.06 -5.71 14.03
CA ALA A 224 9.73 -5.25 14.42
C ALA A 224 9.79 -3.82 14.98
N LEU A 225 8.62 -3.20 15.11
CA LEU A 225 8.46 -1.88 15.70
C LEU A 225 8.65 -1.92 17.22
N LEU A 226 9.48 -1.00 17.71
CA LEU A 226 9.58 -0.58 19.09
C LEU A 226 8.90 0.78 19.25
N ASP A 227 7.96 0.84 20.16
CA ASP A 227 7.23 2.05 20.50
C ASP A 227 7.77 2.60 21.82
N GLY A 228 8.63 3.61 21.74
CA GLY A 228 9.28 4.22 22.91
C GLY A 228 8.34 5.05 23.78
N LEU A 229 7.12 5.33 23.32
CA LEU A 229 6.09 6.00 24.10
C LEU A 229 5.05 5.01 24.65
N ALA A 230 5.27 3.70 24.48
CA ALA A 230 4.33 2.69 24.93
C ALA A 230 4.07 2.75 26.44
N ASN A 231 2.83 3.04 26.84
CA ASN A 231 2.48 3.20 28.25
C ASN A 231 0.98 3.00 28.52
N GLY A 232 0.64 2.62 29.75
CA GLY A 232 -0.74 2.49 30.22
C GLY A 232 -1.47 1.27 29.66
N ALA A 233 -2.80 1.28 29.77
CA ALA A 233 -3.66 0.17 29.35
C ALA A 233 -3.80 0.05 27.83
N ASP A 234 -3.68 1.17 27.10
CA ASP A 234 -3.57 1.21 25.63
C ASP A 234 -2.15 1.68 25.25
N PRO A 235 -1.17 0.76 25.23
CA PRO A 235 0.23 1.13 25.06
C PRO A 235 0.49 1.80 23.71
N ALA A 236 -0.30 1.55 22.67
CA ALA A 236 -0.05 2.13 21.35
C ALA A 236 -0.56 3.58 21.22
N LEU A 237 -1.50 4.03 22.07
CA LEU A 237 -2.16 5.32 21.90
C LEU A 237 -1.24 6.55 22.07
N PRO A 238 -0.33 6.61 23.07
CA PRO A 238 0.54 7.78 23.25
C PRO A 238 1.40 8.10 22.01
N GLY A 239 2.01 7.08 21.39
CA GLY A 239 2.76 7.23 20.15
C GLY A 239 1.90 7.72 18.98
N LEU A 240 0.67 7.21 18.87
CA LEU A 240 -0.27 7.62 17.82
C LEU A 240 -0.74 9.07 17.97
N LEU A 241 -0.97 9.53 19.20
CA LEU A 241 -1.33 10.93 19.47
C LEU A 241 -0.16 11.86 19.12
N CYS A 242 1.07 11.50 19.50
CA CYS A 242 2.26 12.23 19.08
C CYS A 242 2.37 12.26 17.54
N ALA A 243 2.22 11.12 16.86
CA ALA A 243 2.34 11.05 15.40
C ALA A 243 1.31 11.95 14.71
N ARG A 244 0.07 11.95 15.22
CA ARG A 244 -0.99 12.82 14.73
C ARG A 244 -0.63 14.30 14.81
N GLU A 245 0.01 14.74 15.90
CA GLU A 245 0.49 16.11 16.05
C GLU A 245 1.66 16.40 15.10
N GLN A 246 2.63 15.49 14.99
CA GLN A 246 3.80 15.66 14.12
C GLN A 246 3.41 15.77 12.63
N ILE A 247 2.41 15.00 12.17
CA ILE A 247 1.89 15.07 10.80
C ILE A 247 1.38 16.48 10.45
N GLN A 248 0.91 17.26 11.44
CA GLN A 248 0.40 18.62 11.22
C GLN A 248 1.50 19.68 11.14
N ARG A 249 2.76 19.34 11.45
CA ARG A 249 3.85 20.32 11.40
C ARG A 249 4.08 20.83 9.98
N PRO A 250 4.31 22.15 9.79
CA PRO A 250 4.44 22.73 8.45
C PRO A 250 5.48 22.04 7.56
N GLU A 251 6.64 21.69 8.11
CA GLU A 251 7.72 21.01 7.39
C GLU A 251 7.32 19.60 6.95
N VAL A 252 6.57 18.87 7.80
CA VAL A 252 6.05 17.53 7.49
C VAL A 252 4.95 17.64 6.44
N ARG A 253 4.03 18.60 6.56
CA ARG A 253 2.99 18.87 5.55
C ARG A 253 3.60 19.21 4.18
N ALA A 254 4.65 20.02 4.14
CA ALA A 254 5.35 20.34 2.90
C ALA A 254 6.01 19.10 2.28
N ALA A 255 6.63 18.24 3.09
CA ALA A 255 7.21 16.99 2.63
C ALA A 255 6.15 16.02 2.09
N ILE A 256 5.01 15.90 2.76
CA ILE A 256 3.86 15.12 2.29
C ILE A 256 3.36 15.66 0.94
N GLU A 257 3.20 16.98 0.81
CA GLU A 257 2.69 17.58 -0.42
C GLU A 257 3.64 17.36 -1.62
N ALA A 258 4.96 17.30 -1.38
CA ALA A 258 5.94 16.98 -2.42
C ALA A 258 5.77 15.57 -3.02
N THR A 259 5.04 14.66 -2.35
CA THR A 259 4.75 13.31 -2.86
C THR A 259 3.49 13.23 -3.73
N ARG A 260 2.77 14.34 -3.90
CA ARG A 260 1.59 14.40 -4.75
C ARG A 260 1.94 14.28 -6.23
N GLY A 261 1.31 13.31 -6.90
CA GLY A 261 1.35 13.16 -8.35
C GLY A 261 0.48 14.21 -9.06
N THR A 262 0.84 14.51 -10.29
CA THR A 262 0.13 15.46 -11.16
C THR A 262 -1.05 14.84 -11.90
N ALA A 263 -1.09 13.50 -11.97
CA ALA A 263 -1.97 12.71 -12.81
C ALA A 263 -1.88 13.09 -14.30
N ARG A 264 -0.65 13.30 -14.79
CA ARG A 264 -0.34 13.62 -16.20
C ARG A 264 0.72 12.68 -16.77
N PRO A 265 0.45 11.37 -16.85
CA PRO A 265 1.40 10.45 -17.45
C PRO A 265 1.60 10.78 -18.93
N GLN A 266 2.86 10.71 -19.39
CA GLN A 266 3.24 11.03 -20.77
C GLN A 266 3.05 9.83 -21.71
N SER A 267 3.13 8.60 -21.20
CA SER A 267 2.84 7.38 -21.98
C SER A 267 1.37 7.33 -22.40
N SER A 268 1.10 6.86 -23.63
CA SER A 268 -0.24 6.66 -24.16
C SER A 268 -0.90 5.35 -23.70
N ARG A 269 -0.13 4.43 -23.08
CA ARG A 269 -0.58 3.12 -22.64
C ARG A 269 -0.36 2.95 -21.14
N VAL A 270 -1.28 3.50 -20.36
CA VAL A 270 -1.24 3.38 -18.90
C VAL A 270 -2.42 2.56 -18.41
N ALA A 271 -2.15 1.50 -17.64
CA ALA A 271 -3.17 0.77 -16.91
C ALA A 271 -2.84 0.67 -15.42
N ILE A 272 -3.91 0.63 -14.62
CA ILE A 272 -3.87 0.39 -13.19
C ILE A 272 -4.69 -0.85 -12.89
N VAL A 273 -4.08 -1.80 -12.18
CA VAL A 273 -4.68 -3.07 -11.76
C VAL A 273 -4.82 -3.05 -10.25
N HIS A 274 -6.03 -3.12 -9.70
CA HIS A 274 -6.22 -2.91 -8.26
C HIS A 274 -7.39 -3.71 -7.68
N GLY A 275 -7.14 -4.43 -6.57
CA GLY A 275 -8.18 -5.10 -5.81
C GLY A 275 -9.05 -4.16 -4.96
N GLN A 276 -10.37 -4.32 -5.03
CA GLN A 276 -11.32 -3.55 -4.21
C GLN A 276 -11.22 -3.86 -2.71
N ALA A 277 -10.65 -5.02 -2.35
CA ALA A 277 -10.39 -5.41 -0.97
C ALA A 277 -8.96 -5.12 -0.52
N ASP A 278 -8.21 -4.27 -1.24
CA ASP A 278 -6.95 -3.72 -0.76
C ASP A 278 -7.19 -2.89 0.50
N GLY A 279 -6.82 -3.48 1.64
CA GLY A 279 -6.95 -2.86 2.95
C GLY A 279 -5.76 -1.99 3.36
N LEU A 280 -4.64 -2.02 2.63
CA LEU A 280 -3.44 -1.22 2.94
C LEU A 280 -3.40 0.09 2.12
N ILE A 281 -3.63 0.00 0.81
CA ILE A 281 -3.64 1.13 -0.14
C ILE A 281 -5.03 1.22 -0.82
N PRO A 282 -6.13 1.50 -0.08
CA PRO A 282 -7.47 1.38 -0.65
C PRO A 282 -7.66 2.23 -1.91
N MET A 283 -8.30 1.64 -2.92
CA MET A 283 -8.58 2.27 -4.22
C MET A 283 -9.19 3.67 -4.12
N ALA A 284 -10.01 3.91 -3.10
CA ALA A 284 -10.68 5.18 -2.83
C ALA A 284 -9.68 6.33 -2.61
N PHE A 285 -8.48 6.05 -2.10
CA PHE A 285 -7.45 7.05 -1.81
C PHE A 285 -6.36 7.13 -2.87
N SER A 286 -6.21 6.09 -3.69
CA SER A 286 -5.09 5.89 -4.63
C SER A 286 -5.53 5.86 -6.10
N SER A 287 -5.82 4.68 -6.64
CA SER A 287 -6.03 4.44 -8.07
C SER A 287 -7.23 5.16 -8.66
N ARG A 288 -8.39 5.12 -7.98
CA ARG A 288 -9.60 5.76 -8.49
C ARG A 288 -9.46 7.29 -8.58
N PRO A 289 -8.99 8.03 -7.55
CA PRO A 289 -8.79 9.47 -7.71
C PRO A 289 -7.70 9.80 -8.73
N TYR A 290 -6.64 8.99 -8.85
CA TYR A 290 -5.60 9.20 -9.86
C TYR A 290 -6.15 9.07 -11.29
N ALA A 291 -6.81 7.94 -11.60
CA ALA A 291 -7.38 7.69 -12.92
C ALA A 291 -8.43 8.76 -13.28
N ARG A 292 -9.29 9.15 -12.34
CA ARG A 292 -10.24 10.25 -12.56
C ARG A 292 -9.54 11.58 -12.86
N ALA A 293 -8.50 11.93 -12.11
CA ALA A 293 -7.75 13.16 -12.32
C ALA A 293 -6.99 13.16 -13.66
N ALA A 294 -6.44 12.02 -14.07
CA ALA A 294 -5.78 11.87 -15.37
C ALA A 294 -6.77 12.04 -16.53
N ASN A 295 -7.89 11.30 -16.48
CA ASN A 295 -8.92 11.36 -17.50
C ASN A 295 -9.54 12.76 -17.62
N ALA A 296 -9.76 13.46 -16.50
CA ALA A 296 -10.24 14.85 -16.50
C ALA A 296 -9.26 15.85 -17.14
N GLN A 297 -7.98 15.49 -17.21
CA GLN A 297 -6.92 16.27 -17.84
C GLN A 297 -6.61 15.80 -19.28
N GLY A 298 -7.35 14.82 -19.81
CA GLY A 298 -7.17 14.29 -21.16
C GLY A 298 -6.12 13.19 -21.29
N HIS A 299 -5.57 12.69 -20.18
CA HIS A 299 -4.64 11.55 -20.17
C HIS A 299 -5.42 10.26 -19.91
N VAL A 300 -5.38 9.31 -20.84
CA VAL A 300 -6.10 8.04 -20.71
C VAL A 300 -5.34 7.11 -19.77
N VAL A 301 -5.96 6.77 -18.64
CA VAL A 301 -5.48 5.74 -17.71
C VAL A 301 -6.56 4.67 -17.58
N ARG A 302 -6.26 3.45 -18.04
CA ARG A 302 -7.17 2.30 -17.90
C ARG A 302 -7.21 1.82 -16.46
N LEU A 303 -8.40 1.54 -15.95
CA LEU A 303 -8.59 1.02 -14.59
C LEU A 303 -9.25 -0.36 -14.62
N TYR A 304 -8.53 -1.37 -14.13
CA TYR A 304 -9.01 -2.73 -13.96
C TYR A 304 -9.19 -3.02 -12.47
N GLU A 305 -10.45 -3.21 -12.07
CA GLU A 305 -10.80 -3.44 -10.68
C GLU A 305 -11.21 -4.89 -10.44
N MET A 306 -10.79 -5.47 -9.33
CA MET A 306 -11.13 -6.85 -8.99
C MET A 306 -11.78 -6.91 -7.61
N ALA A 307 -12.99 -7.47 -7.53
CA ALA A 307 -13.56 -7.80 -6.23
C ALA A 307 -12.68 -8.86 -5.53
N HIS A 308 -12.74 -8.93 -4.20
CA HIS A 308 -12.04 -9.96 -3.41
C HIS A 308 -10.50 -10.01 -3.51
N VAL A 309 -9.86 -9.13 -4.28
CA VAL A 309 -8.39 -9.03 -4.32
C VAL A 309 -7.92 -8.04 -3.26
N GLN A 310 -6.90 -8.43 -2.52
CA GLN A 310 -6.31 -7.66 -1.41
C GLN A 310 -4.79 -7.53 -1.59
N HIS A 311 -4.18 -6.60 -0.85
CA HIS A 311 -2.80 -6.14 -1.07
C HIS A 311 -1.69 -7.20 -0.96
N PHE A 312 -1.90 -8.25 -0.17
CA PHE A 312 -0.84 -9.17 0.25
C PHE A 312 -1.02 -10.57 -0.34
N ASP A 313 -0.66 -10.80 -1.59
CA ASP A 313 -0.74 -12.15 -2.20
C ASP A 313 -0.09 -13.24 -1.32
N ALA A 314 0.98 -12.91 -0.58
CA ALA A 314 1.63 -13.78 0.40
C ALA A 314 0.70 -14.30 1.52
N PHE A 315 -0.39 -13.59 1.83
CA PHE A 315 -1.35 -13.99 2.87
C PHE A 315 -2.45 -14.91 2.34
N LEU A 316 -2.51 -15.17 1.03
CA LEU A 316 -3.51 -16.06 0.44
C LEU A 316 -3.30 -17.53 0.81
N GLY A 317 -2.18 -17.89 1.44
CA GLY A 317 -1.96 -19.19 2.07
C GLY A 317 -2.47 -19.29 3.51
N LEU A 318 -2.85 -18.16 4.13
CA LEU A 318 -3.34 -18.15 5.51
C LEU A 318 -4.79 -18.65 5.55
N PRO A 319 -5.13 -19.60 6.43
CA PRO A 319 -6.49 -20.15 6.50
C PRO A 319 -7.61 -19.11 6.68
N PRO A 320 -7.44 -18.02 7.46
CA PRO A 320 -8.48 -17.00 7.58
C PRO A 320 -8.73 -16.19 6.29
N VAL A 321 -7.71 -16.05 5.44
CA VAL A 321 -7.76 -15.20 4.23
C VAL A 321 -8.20 -16.00 2.99
N THR A 322 -7.68 -17.23 2.89
CA THR A 322 -7.85 -18.18 1.78
C THR A 322 -9.26 -18.23 1.19
N PRO A 323 -10.36 -18.34 1.98
CA PRO A 323 -11.67 -18.60 1.41
C PRO A 323 -12.29 -17.40 0.70
N GLY A 324 -11.91 -16.18 1.08
CA GLY A 324 -12.58 -14.95 0.69
C GLY A 324 -11.79 -14.06 -0.27
N HIS A 325 -10.52 -14.38 -0.54
CA HIS A 325 -9.61 -13.49 -1.27
C HIS A 325 -8.89 -14.16 -2.43
N LEU A 326 -8.56 -13.36 -3.44
CA LEU A 326 -7.93 -13.75 -4.69
C LEU A 326 -6.59 -12.99 -4.89
N PRO A 327 -5.66 -13.53 -5.71
CA PRO A 327 -4.38 -12.87 -5.99
C PRO A 327 -4.50 -11.72 -6.98
N LEU A 328 -3.65 -10.70 -6.83
CA LEU A 328 -3.50 -9.61 -7.78
C LEU A 328 -2.66 -10.03 -9.00
N LEU A 329 -1.59 -10.79 -8.78
CA LEU A 329 -0.54 -11.01 -9.77
C LEU A 329 -1.02 -11.54 -11.14
N PRO A 330 -1.98 -12.49 -11.23
CA PRO A 330 -2.46 -12.96 -12.52
C PRO A 330 -3.03 -11.84 -13.41
N TYR A 331 -3.79 -10.92 -12.82
CA TYR A 331 -4.37 -9.79 -13.56
C TYR A 331 -3.30 -8.79 -13.97
N LEU A 332 -2.28 -8.59 -13.12
CA LEU A 332 -1.16 -7.70 -13.41
C LEU A 332 -0.34 -8.21 -14.60
N PHE A 333 -0.05 -9.51 -14.65
CA PHE A 333 0.63 -10.12 -15.79
C PHE A 333 -0.23 -10.10 -17.04
N GLN A 334 -1.53 -10.35 -16.92
CA GLN A 334 -2.45 -10.23 -18.04
C GLN A 334 -2.48 -8.80 -18.61
N ALA A 335 -2.47 -7.77 -17.77
CA ALA A 335 -2.38 -6.38 -18.21
C ALA A 335 -1.04 -6.06 -18.91
N ALA A 336 0.07 -6.66 -18.44
CA ALA A 336 1.36 -6.54 -19.11
C ALA A 336 1.38 -7.23 -20.48
N ASP A 337 0.73 -8.39 -20.63
CA ASP A 337 0.57 -9.07 -21.92
C ASP A 337 -0.26 -8.22 -22.90
N PHE A 338 -1.36 -7.60 -22.42
CA PHE A 338 -2.13 -6.65 -23.24
C PHE A 338 -1.31 -5.41 -23.62
N ALA A 339 -0.48 -4.90 -22.72
CA ALA A 339 0.42 -3.79 -23.03
C ALA A 339 1.40 -4.15 -24.14
N TRP A 340 2.07 -5.29 -24.00
CA TRP A 340 2.97 -5.82 -25.03
C TRP A 340 2.26 -6.00 -26.38
N GLN A 341 1.08 -6.62 -26.39
CA GLN A 341 0.30 -6.80 -27.61
C GLN A 341 -0.09 -5.47 -28.26
N SER A 342 -0.56 -4.51 -27.45
CA SER A 342 -0.97 -3.18 -27.92
C SER A 342 0.17 -2.36 -28.53
N ILE A 343 1.41 -2.61 -28.11
CA ILE A 343 2.61 -2.01 -28.71
C ILE A 343 2.87 -2.63 -30.08
N LEU A 344 2.74 -3.96 -30.21
CA LEU A 344 3.01 -4.68 -31.45
C LEU A 344 2.00 -4.41 -32.57
N ASP A 345 0.71 -4.33 -32.23
CA ASP A 345 -0.36 -4.16 -33.23
C ASP A 345 -0.87 -2.72 -33.35
N GLY A 346 -0.39 -1.80 -32.49
CA GLY A 346 -0.82 -0.40 -32.48
C GLY A 346 -2.23 -0.19 -31.94
N SER A 347 -2.83 -1.18 -31.27
CA SER A 347 -4.13 -1.06 -30.61
C SER A 347 -4.04 -0.29 -29.28
N ASP A 348 -5.21 0.06 -28.74
CA ASP A 348 -5.37 0.59 -27.39
C ASP A 348 -5.37 -0.54 -26.36
N LEU A 349 -5.08 -0.22 -25.10
CA LEU A 349 -5.33 -1.13 -23.98
C LEU A 349 -6.84 -1.40 -23.80
N PRO A 350 -7.23 -2.59 -23.31
CA PRO A 350 -8.62 -2.91 -22.97
C PRO A 350 -9.31 -1.81 -22.14
N PRO A 351 -10.60 -1.55 -22.35
CA PRO A 351 -11.32 -0.48 -21.65
C PRO A 351 -11.43 -0.76 -20.14
N ASP A 352 -11.77 0.29 -19.38
CA ASP A 352 -12.01 0.21 -17.94
C ASP A 352 -13.03 -0.89 -17.62
N GLN A 353 -12.74 -1.70 -16.61
CA GLN A 353 -13.63 -2.81 -16.25
C GLN A 353 -13.51 -3.22 -14.79
N VAL A 354 -14.64 -3.65 -14.24
CA VAL A 354 -14.69 -4.42 -13.00
C VAL A 354 -14.73 -5.89 -13.40
N ILE A 355 -13.67 -6.62 -13.08
CA ILE A 355 -13.51 -8.01 -13.50
C ILE A 355 -14.44 -8.89 -12.68
N ALA A 356 -15.25 -9.68 -13.39
CA ALA A 356 -16.13 -10.66 -12.78
C ALA A 356 -15.31 -11.84 -12.25
N ASN A 357 -15.07 -11.84 -10.95
CA ASN A 357 -14.35 -12.89 -10.25
C ASN A 357 -15.18 -13.43 -9.07
N ARG A 358 -14.79 -14.58 -8.53
CA ARG A 358 -15.48 -15.23 -7.41
C ARG A 358 -14.48 -15.88 -6.45
N PRO A 359 -14.64 -15.73 -5.13
CA PRO A 359 -13.78 -16.42 -4.18
C PRO A 359 -13.84 -17.95 -4.35
N ARG A 360 -12.71 -18.62 -4.16
CA ARG A 360 -12.62 -20.09 -4.22
C ARG A 360 -13.32 -20.81 -3.05
N GLY A 361 -13.75 -20.07 -2.03
CA GLY A 361 -14.31 -20.65 -0.80
C GLY A 361 -13.30 -21.54 -0.10
N ALA A 362 -13.77 -22.48 0.72
CA ALA A 362 -12.90 -23.43 1.42
C ALA A 362 -12.28 -24.50 0.49
N ALA A 363 -12.50 -24.44 -0.83
CA ALA A 363 -11.88 -25.35 -1.79
C ALA A 363 -10.38 -25.06 -1.92
N VAL A 364 -9.58 -26.11 -2.00
CA VAL A 364 -8.12 -26.05 -1.76
C VAL A 364 -7.31 -25.72 -3.03
N MET A 365 -7.94 -25.49 -4.17
CA MET A 365 -7.26 -25.08 -5.40
C MET A 365 -7.92 -23.86 -6.04
N LEU A 366 -7.08 -22.90 -6.41
CA LEU A 366 -7.48 -21.75 -7.20
C LEU A 366 -7.46 -22.13 -8.68
N GLU A 367 -8.64 -22.20 -9.28
CA GLU A 367 -8.81 -22.44 -10.72
C GLU A 367 -9.02 -21.13 -11.52
N PRO A 368 -8.71 -21.09 -12.83
CA PRO A 368 -8.89 -19.90 -13.67
C PRO A 368 -10.31 -19.29 -13.64
N GLU A 369 -11.33 -20.14 -13.52
CA GLU A 369 -12.74 -19.72 -13.42
C GLU A 369 -13.07 -18.87 -12.17
N HIS A 370 -12.20 -18.85 -11.16
CA HIS A 370 -12.34 -17.97 -10.00
C HIS A 370 -11.87 -16.55 -10.28
N LEU A 371 -10.93 -16.39 -11.22
CA LEU A 371 -10.27 -15.11 -11.48
C LEU A 371 -11.05 -14.27 -12.51
N GLY A 372 -11.68 -14.91 -13.49
CA GLY A 372 -12.15 -14.16 -14.66
C GLY A 372 -10.95 -13.61 -15.45
N SER A 373 -11.18 -12.61 -16.29
CA SER A 373 -10.16 -12.07 -17.19
C SER A 373 -10.43 -10.63 -17.60
N ILE A 374 -9.36 -9.85 -17.78
CA ILE A 374 -9.39 -8.60 -18.55
C ILE A 374 -9.75 -8.93 -20.01
N SER A 375 -10.69 -8.21 -20.60
CA SER A 375 -11.12 -8.39 -22.00
C SER A 375 -11.33 -7.08 -22.74
N TYR A 376 -11.24 -7.13 -24.08
CA TYR A 376 -11.59 -6.03 -25.00
C TYR A 376 -13.09 -5.76 -25.09
#